data_AF-A0A1H4LER4-F1
#
_entry.id   AF-A0A1H4LER4-F1
#
_cell.length_a   1.000
_cell.length_b   1.000
_cell.length_c   1.000
_cell.angle_alpha   90.00
_cell.angle_beta   90.00
_cell.angle_gamma   90.00
#
_symmetry.space_group_name_H-M   'P 1'
#
loop_
_entity.id
_entity.type
_entity.pdbx_description
1 polymer ?
#
loop_
_entity_poly.entity_id
_entity_poly.type
_entity_poly.pdbx_seq_one_letter_code
_entity_poly.pdbx_strand_id
1 'polypeptide(L)'
;MPSRRIRRAWLTTAVAASLAFTGLVAPAQAEDVPGGSDSTVQEPLAAEAAPSPLAATGWTSPGGAASPGDFTMSPGALNSETASRVARLDSVLPKSGVQNLLAGANRTVTPWCSRDPFGTAPDPDIKYCLQSDDSTSPEWVPQGFTGVSDAKDDELWGEAGNIQLFASYDGSDPGRETDPDPATGDCTAAELEADDACNQKGVRITFVQSRTNPATGSPEIKYRHVLLGWTYVNSADHVSFDGLHASEYPIQKGVHAGGIVWYGNYLYVADTRNGLRVFDMRSIMDLDPDGDPSTHDAMGADTDGVKTTADVQDKTKVGRHDNVWYSFGYRYVMPQVAAWKFKATQSNPAGSYACVSTGAPKASYISLDRSTTPDRLIMGEYCRPETGYPSTGRIASFQIAALEGRTADVTSEGWANYLPLTNGGAQGAAVNDGTLYVNESKGTDEPGNLWRYHWNVDKQLVANGQPVKTARGAEDLYVERGTGRLWSLSEHRPGSASDCTANRDAADPAGTDYCQRVLYGHKLSWIDGRP
;
A
#
# COMPACT_ATOMS: atom_id res chain seq x y z
N MET A 1 -30.55 58.42 -67.25
CA MET A 1 -30.25 57.34 -68.24
C MET A 1 -29.24 57.88 -69.24
N PRO A 2 -28.33 57.08 -69.85
CA PRO A 2 -27.84 55.74 -69.53
C PRO A 2 -26.27 55.70 -69.45
N SER A 3 -25.70 54.84 -68.60
CA SER A 3 -25.06 53.53 -68.89
C SER A 3 -23.56 53.54 -69.27
N ARG A 4 -22.79 53.02 -68.31
CA ARG A 4 -21.67 52.05 -68.41
C ARG A 4 -20.90 51.93 -69.74
N ARG A 5 -19.57 51.97 -69.65
CA ARG A 5 -18.70 50.76 -69.71
C ARG A 5 -17.24 51.11 -69.41
N ILE A 6 -16.68 50.38 -68.45
CA ILE A 6 -15.25 50.33 -68.09
C ILE A 6 -14.58 49.27 -68.97
N ARG A 7 -13.41 49.59 -69.55
CA ARG A 7 -12.45 48.61 -70.07
C ARG A 7 -11.07 48.86 -69.47
N ARG A 8 -10.43 47.75 -69.15
CA ARG A 8 -9.16 47.55 -68.45
C ARG A 8 -7.98 48.24 -69.14
N ALA A 9 -7.10 48.82 -68.34
CA ALA A 9 -5.70 49.04 -68.68
C ALA A 9 -4.84 48.41 -67.58
N TRP A 10 -3.86 47.63 -68.01
CA TRP A 10 -2.83 47.02 -67.18
C TRP A 10 -1.77 48.06 -66.84
N LEU A 11 -1.31 48.08 -65.60
CA LEU A 11 -0.01 48.62 -65.20
C LEU A 11 0.48 47.88 -63.96
N THR A 12 1.71 47.40 -64.07
CA THR A 12 2.51 46.65 -63.12
C THR A 12 2.97 47.53 -61.96
N THR A 13 2.78 47.07 -60.71
CA THR A 13 3.56 47.54 -59.54
C THR A 13 3.59 46.50 -58.42
N ALA A 14 4.81 46.21 -57.98
CA ALA A 14 5.31 45.51 -56.80
C ALA A 14 4.29 44.99 -55.74
N VAL A 15 4.35 43.68 -55.48
CA VAL A 15 3.78 43.06 -54.27
C VAL A 15 4.88 42.95 -53.22
N ALA A 16 4.78 43.76 -52.17
CA ALA A 16 5.47 43.52 -50.91
C ALA A 16 4.64 42.49 -50.12
N ALA A 17 5.13 41.26 -50.04
CA ALA A 17 4.55 40.22 -49.19
C ALA A 17 4.85 40.55 -47.72
N SER A 18 3.85 41.03 -47.00
CA SER A 18 3.84 41.04 -45.53
C SER A 18 3.24 39.72 -45.08
N LEU A 19 4.10 38.76 -44.71
CA LEU A 19 3.71 37.51 -44.06
C LEU A 19 3.17 37.82 -42.66
N ALA A 20 1.85 37.93 -42.52
CA ALA A 20 1.21 37.72 -41.24
C ALA A 20 1.19 36.21 -40.96
N PHE A 21 2.17 35.72 -40.20
CA PHE A 21 2.11 34.40 -39.58
C PHE A 21 1.04 34.45 -38.48
N THR A 22 -0.22 34.23 -38.84
CA THR A 22 -1.20 33.71 -37.88
C THR A 22 -0.96 32.22 -37.77
N GLY A 23 0.01 31.83 -36.96
CA GLY A 23 0.15 30.46 -36.50
C GLY A 23 -1.06 30.14 -35.62
N LEU A 24 -2.05 29.45 -36.19
CA LEU A 24 -2.94 28.60 -35.39
C LEU A 24 -2.05 27.49 -34.84
N VAL A 25 -1.49 27.73 -33.65
CA VAL A 25 -0.90 26.67 -32.84
C VAL A 25 -2.09 25.84 -32.39
N ALA A 26 -2.33 24.71 -33.06
CA ALA A 26 -3.14 23.66 -32.46
C ALA A 26 -2.50 23.33 -31.11
N PRO A 27 -3.27 23.23 -30.00
CA PRO A 27 -2.70 22.73 -28.76
C PRO A 27 -2.02 21.40 -29.07
N ALA A 28 -0.78 21.24 -28.59
CA ALA A 28 -0.06 19.98 -28.74
C ALA A 28 -0.98 18.87 -28.23
N GLN A 29 -1.40 17.98 -29.13
CA GLN A 29 -2.08 16.76 -28.72
C GLN A 29 -1.02 15.92 -28.04
N ALA A 30 -1.29 15.49 -26.81
CA ALA A 30 -0.42 14.55 -26.14
C ALA A 30 -0.48 13.24 -26.92
N GLU A 31 0.67 12.75 -27.40
CA GLU A 31 0.74 11.34 -27.79
C GLU A 31 0.73 10.53 -26.49
N ASP A 32 -0.45 10.05 -26.12
CA ASP A 32 -0.66 9.09 -25.04
C ASP A 32 -0.07 7.73 -25.43
N VAL A 33 1.03 7.33 -24.79
CA VAL A 33 1.25 5.95 -24.33
C VAL A 33 2.19 5.97 -23.12
N PRO A 34 1.83 5.48 -21.91
CA PRO A 34 2.81 4.99 -20.96
C PRO A 34 3.31 3.63 -21.48
N GLY A 35 4.14 3.67 -22.52
CA GLY A 35 4.85 2.49 -23.03
C GLY A 35 6.13 2.31 -22.23
N GLY A 36 6.03 1.56 -21.12
CA GLY A 36 7.13 1.27 -20.21
C GLY A 36 7.31 2.32 -19.13
N SER A 37 6.91 2.01 -17.89
CA SER A 37 7.23 2.84 -16.74
C SER A 37 8.75 2.85 -16.53
N ASP A 38 9.36 3.99 -16.80
CA ASP A 38 10.76 4.22 -16.46
C ASP A 38 10.87 4.25 -14.92
N SER A 39 11.31 3.14 -14.33
CA SER A 39 11.54 3.01 -12.88
C SER A 39 12.48 4.10 -12.32
N THR A 40 13.24 4.81 -13.16
CA THR A 40 14.07 5.95 -12.75
C THR A 40 13.27 7.20 -12.38
N VAL A 41 11.98 7.27 -12.76
CA VAL A 41 11.08 8.38 -12.43
C VAL A 41 10.59 8.30 -10.98
N GLN A 42 10.74 7.14 -10.35
CA GLN A 42 10.54 6.91 -8.93
C GLN A 42 11.87 6.76 -8.17
N GLU A 43 11.77 6.61 -6.84
CA GLU A 43 12.90 6.26 -6.00
C GLU A 43 13.65 5.04 -6.56
N PRO A 44 14.97 5.16 -6.82
CA PRO A 44 15.77 4.05 -7.36
C PRO A 44 15.61 2.76 -6.56
N LEU A 45 15.57 1.61 -7.23
CA LEU A 45 15.55 0.32 -6.54
C LEU A 45 16.78 0.17 -5.63
N ALA A 46 16.63 -0.63 -4.57
CA ALA A 46 17.76 -0.98 -3.73
C ALA A 46 18.89 -1.61 -4.57
N ALA A 47 20.13 -1.17 -4.34
CA ALA A 47 21.28 -1.75 -5.02
C ALA A 47 21.49 -3.20 -4.58
N GLU A 48 21.46 -4.13 -5.53
CA GLU A 48 21.68 -5.55 -5.28
C GLU A 48 23.16 -5.91 -5.46
N ALA A 49 23.68 -6.75 -4.56
CA ALA A 49 24.97 -7.40 -4.69
C ALA A 49 24.81 -8.92 -4.70
N ALA A 50 25.76 -9.59 -5.35
CA ALA A 50 25.78 -11.05 -5.38
C ALA A 50 25.77 -11.61 -3.94
N PRO A 51 24.90 -12.58 -3.63
CA PRO A 51 24.84 -13.16 -2.30
C PRO A 51 26.20 -13.80 -1.98
N SER A 52 26.72 -13.50 -0.79
CA SER A 52 27.91 -14.21 -0.29
C SER A 52 27.47 -15.61 0.18
N PRO A 53 27.97 -16.71 -0.43
CA PRO A 53 27.58 -18.04 0.00
C PRO A 53 28.22 -18.32 1.37
N LEU A 54 27.41 -18.28 2.43
CA LEU A 54 27.83 -18.84 3.70
C LEU A 54 27.63 -20.36 3.65
N ALA A 55 28.65 -21.10 4.10
CA ALA A 55 28.51 -22.53 4.34
C ALA A 55 27.43 -22.72 5.42
N ALA A 56 26.39 -23.48 5.08
CA ALA A 56 25.26 -23.78 5.95
C ALA A 56 25.73 -24.54 7.20
N THR A 57 26.14 -23.81 8.24
CA THR A 57 26.04 -24.32 9.60
C THR A 57 24.61 -24.03 10.04
N GLY A 58 23.79 -25.08 10.20
CA GLY A 58 22.42 -24.97 10.66
C GLY A 58 22.36 -24.13 11.94
N TRP A 59 21.82 -22.92 11.82
CA TRP A 59 21.59 -22.05 12.96
C TRP A 59 20.38 -22.61 13.72
N THR A 60 20.58 -23.10 14.94
CA THR A 60 19.54 -23.78 15.71
C THR A 60 19.04 -22.99 16.91
N SER A 61 19.31 -21.69 17.00
CA SER A 61 18.74 -20.89 18.10
C SER A 61 18.35 -19.49 17.66
N PRO A 62 17.13 -19.27 17.13
CA PRO A 62 16.70 -17.93 16.81
C PRO A 62 16.08 -17.25 18.03
N GLY A 63 16.17 -15.92 18.08
CA GLY A 63 15.79 -15.07 19.21
C GLY A 63 16.92 -14.13 19.69
N GLY A 64 18.18 -14.42 19.35
CA GLY A 64 19.33 -13.60 19.72
C GLY A 64 19.40 -12.25 18.99
N ALA A 65 20.38 -11.43 19.36
CA ALA A 65 20.57 -10.10 18.78
C ALA A 65 20.91 -10.16 17.28
N ALA A 66 20.25 -9.29 16.49
CA ALA A 66 20.61 -8.98 15.12
C ALA A 66 21.39 -7.64 15.08
N SER A 67 22.08 -7.36 13.98
CA SER A 67 22.84 -6.11 13.81
C SER A 67 21.88 -4.91 13.64
N PRO A 68 21.91 -3.90 14.54
CA PRO A 68 21.11 -2.68 14.33
C PRO A 68 21.54 -1.92 13.07
N GLY A 69 22.83 -2.00 12.71
CA GLY A 69 23.39 -1.34 11.54
C GLY A 69 22.78 -1.81 10.22
N ASP A 70 22.35 -3.07 10.14
CA ASP A 70 21.67 -3.64 8.98
C ASP A 70 20.34 -2.93 8.70
N PHE A 71 19.67 -2.48 9.75
CA PHE A 71 18.41 -1.76 9.73
C PHE A 71 18.60 -0.24 9.60
N THR A 72 19.78 0.27 9.24
CA THR A 72 19.94 1.71 9.02
C THR A 72 19.17 2.17 7.80
N MET A 73 18.29 3.15 7.97
CA MET A 73 17.54 3.79 6.89
C MET A 73 18.17 5.12 6.47
N SER A 74 18.41 5.31 5.19
CA SER A 74 18.79 6.58 4.58
C SER A 74 17.56 7.24 3.92
N PRO A 75 17.45 8.58 3.92
CA PRO A 75 16.39 9.25 3.17
C PRO A 75 16.41 8.88 1.69
N GLY A 76 15.24 8.76 1.08
CA GLY A 76 15.07 8.57 -0.36
C GLY A 76 15.82 9.62 -1.19
N ALA A 77 16.39 9.19 -2.31
CA ALA A 77 17.24 10.02 -3.14
C ALA A 77 16.44 11.10 -3.90
N LEU A 78 15.16 10.85 -4.15
CA LEU A 78 14.25 11.76 -4.84
C LEU A 78 13.36 12.56 -3.89
N ASN A 79 13.48 12.44 -2.57
CA ASN A 79 12.60 13.12 -1.61
C ASN A 79 12.38 14.62 -1.88
N SER A 80 13.42 15.37 -2.24
CA SER A 80 13.29 16.80 -2.57
C SER A 80 12.49 17.04 -3.86
N GLU A 81 12.69 16.18 -4.85
CA GLU A 81 11.97 16.25 -6.11
C GLU A 81 10.52 15.80 -5.94
N THR A 82 10.28 14.70 -5.23
CA THR A 82 8.95 14.24 -4.82
C THR A 82 8.17 15.34 -4.12
N ALA A 83 8.76 16.02 -3.13
CA ALA A 83 8.09 17.13 -2.44
C ALA A 83 7.69 18.27 -3.39
N SER A 84 8.55 18.60 -4.36
CA SER A 84 8.27 19.64 -5.36
C SER A 84 7.14 19.23 -6.32
N ARG A 85 7.15 17.98 -6.77
CA ARG A 85 6.12 17.41 -7.65
C ARG A 85 4.77 17.33 -6.94
N VAL A 86 4.74 16.90 -5.68
CA VAL A 86 3.51 16.86 -4.88
C VAL A 86 2.96 18.27 -4.64
N ALA A 87 3.80 19.26 -4.35
CA ALA A 87 3.35 20.65 -4.20
C ALA A 87 2.75 21.20 -5.51
N ARG A 88 3.29 20.80 -6.67
CA ARG A 88 2.72 21.13 -7.98
C ARG A 88 1.37 20.45 -8.18
N LEU A 89 1.26 19.16 -7.88
CA LEU A 89 -0.02 18.42 -7.94
C LEU A 89 -1.09 19.05 -7.02
N ASP A 90 -0.69 19.45 -5.81
CA ASP A 90 -1.53 20.12 -4.81
C ASP A 90 -2.09 21.47 -5.28
N SER A 91 -1.42 22.13 -6.22
CA SER A 91 -1.90 23.38 -6.82
C SER A 91 -2.96 23.17 -7.90
N VAL A 92 -3.07 21.94 -8.42
CA VAL A 92 -3.98 21.57 -9.51
C VAL A 92 -5.22 20.83 -8.99
N LEU A 93 -5.04 19.86 -8.09
CA LEU A 93 -6.12 19.00 -7.61
C LEU A 93 -6.66 19.48 -6.25
N PRO A 94 -7.99 19.46 -6.03
CA PRO A 94 -8.56 19.77 -4.73
C PRO A 94 -8.27 18.65 -3.73
N LYS A 95 -8.36 18.98 -2.43
CA LYS A 95 -8.15 18.04 -1.32
C LYS A 95 -9.42 17.88 -0.48
N SER A 96 -9.68 16.65 -0.05
CA SER A 96 -10.83 16.34 0.82
C SER A 96 -10.42 16.17 2.29
N GLY A 97 -9.27 15.53 2.54
CA GLY A 97 -8.81 15.15 3.88
C GLY A 97 -9.63 13.99 4.50
N VAL A 98 -9.15 13.45 5.62
CA VAL A 98 -9.69 12.20 6.20
C VAL A 98 -11.16 12.33 6.67
N GLN A 99 -11.57 13.44 7.29
CA GLN A 99 -12.94 13.57 7.82
C GLN A 99 -13.99 13.58 6.71
N ASN A 100 -13.76 14.33 5.63
CA ASN A 100 -14.67 14.37 4.49
C ASN A 100 -14.69 13.04 3.74
N LEU A 101 -13.53 12.39 3.60
CA LEU A 101 -13.43 11.04 3.04
C LEU A 101 -14.29 10.04 3.83
N LEU A 102 -14.20 10.06 5.17
CA LEU A 102 -15.00 9.18 6.02
C LEU A 102 -16.48 9.53 5.94
N ALA A 103 -16.86 10.81 5.91
CA ALA A 103 -18.24 11.25 5.71
C ALA A 103 -18.82 10.71 4.40
N GLY A 104 -18.04 10.77 3.31
CA GLY A 104 -18.36 10.25 1.97
C GLY A 104 -18.10 8.75 1.77
N ALA A 105 -17.90 7.98 2.84
CA ALA A 105 -17.71 6.55 2.75
C ALA A 105 -18.96 5.85 2.19
N ASN A 106 -18.79 5.15 1.07
CA ASN A 106 -19.88 4.61 0.26
C ASN A 106 -20.04 3.09 0.37
N ARG A 107 -19.20 2.42 1.16
CA ARG A 107 -19.22 0.97 1.33
C ARG A 107 -19.47 0.60 2.78
N THR A 108 -20.02 -0.59 3.01
CA THR A 108 -20.50 -1.03 4.34
C THR A 108 -19.78 -2.30 4.77
N VAL A 109 -19.28 -2.31 6.01
CA VAL A 109 -18.79 -3.54 6.65
C VAL A 109 -19.96 -4.25 7.32
N THR A 110 -20.01 -5.57 7.18
CA THR A 110 -20.91 -6.41 7.97
C THR A 110 -20.14 -7.08 9.12
N PRO A 111 -20.67 -7.06 10.35
CA PRO A 111 -20.06 -7.83 11.43
C PRO A 111 -20.38 -9.32 11.24
N TRP A 112 -19.40 -10.19 11.52
CA TRP A 112 -19.54 -11.66 11.54
C TRP A 112 -20.05 -12.30 10.24
N CYS A 113 -19.15 -12.83 9.42
CA CYS A 113 -19.48 -13.55 8.19
C CYS A 113 -19.58 -15.05 8.43
N SER A 114 -20.29 -15.73 7.53
CA SER A 114 -20.56 -17.17 7.61
C SER A 114 -19.43 -18.05 7.04
N ARG A 115 -18.58 -17.51 6.15
CA ARG A 115 -17.50 -18.23 5.45
C ARG A 115 -16.13 -17.59 5.68
N ASP A 116 -15.82 -17.38 6.96
CA ASP A 116 -14.62 -16.71 7.42
C ASP A 116 -13.39 -17.65 7.55
N PRO A 117 -12.17 -17.11 7.60
CA PRO A 117 -10.93 -17.87 7.52
C PRO A 117 -10.44 -18.44 8.87
N PHE A 118 -11.24 -18.43 9.94
CA PHE A 118 -10.81 -18.94 11.24
C PHE A 118 -10.85 -20.47 11.32
N GLY A 119 -11.84 -21.10 10.69
CA GLY A 119 -12.01 -22.55 10.74
C GLY A 119 -12.05 -23.10 12.17
N THR A 120 -11.02 -23.83 12.58
CA THR A 120 -10.89 -24.38 13.95
C THR A 120 -10.21 -23.43 14.93
N ALA A 121 -9.73 -22.27 14.48
CA ALA A 121 -9.20 -21.24 15.35
C ALA A 121 -10.32 -20.66 16.24
N PRO A 122 -10.00 -20.25 17.49
CA PRO A 122 -10.96 -19.56 18.34
C PRO A 122 -11.44 -18.26 17.70
N ASP A 123 -12.72 -17.93 17.90
CA ASP A 123 -13.26 -16.67 17.43
C ASP A 123 -12.53 -15.46 18.06
N PRO A 124 -12.40 -14.35 17.29
CA PRO A 124 -11.89 -13.08 17.79
C PRO A 124 -12.93 -12.37 18.68
N ASP A 125 -12.52 -11.27 19.31
CA ASP A 125 -13.46 -10.39 20.03
C ASP A 125 -14.37 -9.64 19.05
N ILE A 126 -13.85 -9.34 17.86
CA ILE A 126 -14.57 -8.64 16.81
C ILE A 126 -14.11 -9.11 15.42
N LYS A 127 -15.04 -9.18 14.48
CA LYS A 127 -14.82 -9.63 13.09
C LYS A 127 -15.64 -8.76 12.13
N TYR A 128 -14.95 -8.18 11.16
CA TYR A 128 -15.48 -7.28 10.14
C TYR A 128 -15.30 -7.91 8.78
N CYS A 129 -16.41 -8.04 8.06
CA CYS A 129 -16.45 -8.63 6.73
C CYS A 129 -16.70 -7.50 5.74
N LEU A 130 -15.79 -7.39 4.78
CA LEU A 130 -15.90 -6.39 3.73
C LEU A 130 -17.12 -6.70 2.86
N GLN A 131 -17.57 -5.71 2.10
CA GLN A 131 -18.61 -5.93 1.10
C GLN A 131 -18.10 -6.98 0.08
N SER A 132 -19.01 -7.78 -0.48
CA SER A 132 -18.67 -9.03 -1.17
C SER A 132 -17.57 -8.86 -2.24
N ASP A 133 -17.65 -7.84 -3.07
CA ASP A 133 -16.70 -7.55 -4.14
C ASP A 133 -15.27 -7.21 -3.64
N ASP A 134 -15.11 -6.66 -2.43
CA ASP A 134 -13.78 -6.51 -1.82
C ASP A 134 -13.34 -7.75 -1.04
N SER A 135 -14.27 -8.39 -0.32
CA SER A 135 -13.95 -9.56 0.50
C SER A 135 -13.45 -10.72 -0.36
N THR A 136 -13.96 -10.85 -1.59
CA THR A 136 -13.63 -11.93 -2.53
C THR A 136 -12.75 -11.49 -3.70
N SER A 137 -12.31 -10.24 -3.74
CA SER A 137 -11.55 -9.69 -4.86
C SER A 137 -10.30 -10.54 -5.16
N PRO A 138 -10.09 -11.00 -6.40
CA PRO A 138 -8.81 -11.58 -6.80
C PRO A 138 -7.74 -10.50 -7.02
N GLU A 139 -8.18 -9.28 -7.38
CA GLU A 139 -7.33 -8.14 -7.66
C GLU A 139 -6.79 -7.51 -6.37
N TRP A 140 -7.64 -7.17 -5.41
CA TRP A 140 -7.20 -6.49 -4.19
C TRP A 140 -6.98 -7.48 -3.05
N VAL A 141 -5.70 -7.71 -2.72
CA VAL A 141 -5.27 -8.63 -1.68
C VAL A 141 -4.78 -7.85 -0.45
N PRO A 142 -5.41 -7.99 0.72
CA PRO A 142 -5.09 -7.16 1.88
C PRO A 142 -3.94 -7.74 2.72
N GLN A 143 -3.01 -6.89 3.20
CA GLN A 143 -1.90 -7.30 4.08
C GLN A 143 -1.60 -6.35 5.26
N GLY A 144 -1.46 -5.04 5.04
CA GLY A 144 -1.10 -4.09 6.11
C GLY A 144 -2.28 -3.60 6.97
N PHE A 145 -2.05 -3.26 8.25
CA PHE A 145 -3.08 -2.75 9.17
C PHE A 145 -2.57 -1.67 10.13
N THR A 146 -3.35 -0.61 10.35
CA THR A 146 -3.09 0.42 11.37
C THR A 146 -4.41 1.09 11.78
N GLY A 147 -4.36 2.14 12.59
CA GLY A 147 -5.53 2.92 12.93
C GLY A 147 -5.19 4.21 13.68
N VAL A 148 -6.23 4.94 14.06
CA VAL A 148 -6.06 6.25 14.72
C VAL A 148 -5.39 6.16 16.10
N SER A 149 -5.38 4.97 16.73
CA SER A 149 -4.60 4.75 17.96
C SER A 149 -3.11 4.94 17.68
N ASP A 150 -2.59 4.47 16.54
CA ASP A 150 -1.20 4.75 16.16
C ASP A 150 -0.99 6.23 15.83
N ALA A 151 -2.00 6.89 15.27
CA ALA A 151 -1.88 8.24 14.75
C ALA A 151 -1.78 9.29 15.85
N LYS A 152 -2.61 9.17 16.89
CA LYS A 152 -2.85 10.22 17.90
C LYS A 152 -3.04 9.62 19.29
N ASP A 153 -2.58 10.34 20.31
CA ASP A 153 -2.72 9.91 21.71
C ASP A 153 -4.17 9.79 22.16
N ASP A 154 -5.02 10.73 21.71
CA ASP A 154 -6.45 10.78 22.02
C ASP A 154 -7.30 9.85 21.13
N GLU A 155 -6.68 9.15 20.19
CA GLU A 155 -7.33 8.27 19.21
C GLU A 155 -8.38 9.01 18.35
N LEU A 156 -8.20 10.31 18.13
CA LEU A 156 -9.07 11.14 17.31
C LEU A 156 -8.30 11.82 16.17
N TRP A 157 -8.86 11.76 14.96
CA TRP A 157 -8.46 12.63 13.85
C TRP A 157 -9.47 13.76 13.68
N GLY A 158 -9.14 14.93 14.25
CA GLY A 158 -10.13 15.99 14.43
C GLY A 158 -11.18 15.53 15.43
N GLU A 159 -12.42 15.36 14.97
CA GLU A 159 -13.53 14.85 15.80
C GLU A 159 -13.82 13.35 15.55
N ALA A 160 -13.13 12.73 14.58
CA ALA A 160 -13.41 11.36 14.16
C ALA A 160 -12.55 10.35 14.93
N GLY A 161 -13.18 9.44 15.67
CA GLY A 161 -12.56 8.29 16.31
C GLY A 161 -12.96 6.95 15.69
N ASN A 162 -12.49 5.85 16.28
CA ASN A 162 -12.75 4.46 15.85
C ASN A 162 -12.42 4.22 14.36
N ILE A 163 -11.25 4.70 13.94
CA ILE A 163 -10.77 4.59 12.56
C ILE A 163 -9.70 3.51 12.49
N GLN A 164 -9.90 2.53 11.61
CA GLN A 164 -8.89 1.55 11.21
C GLN A 164 -8.57 1.71 9.73
N LEU A 165 -7.32 1.47 9.36
CA LEU A 165 -6.84 1.46 8.00
C LEU A 165 -6.30 0.08 7.67
N PHE A 166 -6.57 -0.41 6.47
CA PHE A 166 -5.84 -1.56 5.93
C PHE A 166 -5.34 -1.27 4.52
N ALA A 167 -4.20 -1.86 4.17
CA ALA A 167 -3.63 -1.82 2.83
C ALA A 167 -4.03 -3.06 2.04
N SER A 168 -4.23 -2.88 0.74
CA SER A 168 -4.32 -3.98 -0.23
C SER A 168 -3.42 -3.68 -1.42
N TYR A 169 -2.71 -4.70 -1.89
CA TYR A 169 -1.96 -4.64 -3.14
C TYR A 169 -2.79 -5.24 -4.27
N ASP A 170 -2.45 -4.84 -5.50
CA ASP A 170 -2.95 -5.45 -6.72
C ASP A 170 -2.25 -6.79 -6.96
N GLY A 171 -2.93 -7.89 -6.64
CA GLY A 171 -2.43 -9.25 -6.75
C GLY A 171 -2.70 -9.91 -8.11
N SER A 172 -3.52 -9.30 -8.97
CA SER A 172 -3.68 -9.76 -10.36
C SER A 172 -2.47 -9.37 -11.21
N ASP A 173 -1.79 -8.29 -10.82
CA ASP A 173 -0.68 -7.60 -11.50
C ASP A 173 -0.52 -7.93 -13.00
N PRO A 174 -1.48 -7.51 -13.83
CA PRO A 174 -1.50 -7.85 -15.24
C PRO A 174 -0.80 -6.75 -16.05
N GLY A 175 0.42 -7.01 -16.52
CA GLY A 175 0.96 -6.37 -17.73
C GLY A 175 1.63 -5.01 -17.58
N ARG A 176 2.42 -4.76 -16.52
CA ARG A 176 3.44 -3.67 -16.54
C ARG A 176 4.87 -4.16 -16.36
N GLU A 177 5.07 -5.46 -16.33
CA GLU A 177 6.39 -6.07 -16.19
C GLU A 177 7.17 -6.02 -17.51
N THR A 178 8.48 -5.87 -17.43
CA THR A 178 9.39 -6.23 -18.52
C THR A 178 9.66 -7.74 -18.50
N ASP A 179 8.60 -8.57 -18.44
CA ASP A 179 8.73 -10.03 -18.27
C ASP A 179 9.43 -10.63 -19.52
N PRO A 180 10.56 -11.34 -19.37
CA PRO A 180 11.15 -12.09 -20.47
C PRO A 180 10.37 -13.38 -20.80
N ASP A 181 9.39 -13.80 -19.99
CA ASP A 181 8.54 -14.97 -20.22
C ASP A 181 7.08 -14.57 -20.58
N PRO A 182 6.70 -14.63 -21.87
CA PRO A 182 5.35 -14.28 -22.32
C PRO A 182 4.25 -15.25 -21.87
N ALA A 183 4.57 -16.32 -21.13
CA ALA A 183 3.58 -17.22 -20.54
C ALA A 183 3.02 -16.73 -19.18
N THR A 184 3.62 -15.69 -18.57
CA THR A 184 3.30 -15.23 -17.20
C THR A 184 2.76 -13.80 -17.12
N GLY A 185 1.60 -13.54 -17.72
CA GLY A 185 0.75 -12.40 -17.33
C GLY A 185 0.93 -11.09 -18.08
N ASP A 186 1.52 -11.12 -19.28
CA ASP A 186 1.42 -10.00 -20.19
C ASP A 186 0.01 -9.95 -20.80
N CYS A 187 -0.68 -8.82 -20.61
CA CYS A 187 -1.90 -8.56 -21.36
C CYS A 187 -1.59 -8.48 -22.86
N THR A 188 -2.39 -9.16 -23.67
CA THR A 188 -2.39 -8.96 -25.11
C THR A 188 -2.77 -7.52 -25.43
N ALA A 189 -2.32 -7.00 -26.58
CA ALA A 189 -2.72 -5.67 -27.05
C ALA A 189 -4.25 -5.48 -27.11
N ALA A 190 -4.99 -6.58 -27.34
CA ALA A 190 -6.45 -6.56 -27.32
C ALA A 190 -7.03 -6.47 -25.89
N GLU A 191 -6.39 -7.08 -24.88
CA GLU A 191 -6.80 -6.98 -23.47
C GLU A 191 -6.46 -5.59 -22.90
N LEU A 192 -5.31 -5.02 -23.26
CA LEU A 192 -4.94 -3.63 -22.97
C LEU A 192 -5.95 -2.61 -23.53
N GLU A 193 -6.51 -2.88 -24.71
CA GLU A 193 -7.53 -2.02 -25.34
C GLU A 193 -8.96 -2.27 -24.83
N ALA A 194 -9.24 -3.41 -24.18
CA ALA A 194 -10.60 -3.85 -23.90
C ALA A 194 -11.01 -3.83 -22.41
N ASP A 195 -10.07 -3.82 -21.45
CA ASP A 195 -10.42 -3.99 -20.03
C ASP A 195 -9.51 -3.23 -19.03
N ASP A 196 -10.05 -2.94 -17.85
CA ASP A 196 -9.30 -2.34 -16.72
C ASP A 196 -8.32 -3.31 -16.05
N ALA A 197 -8.38 -4.57 -16.48
CA ALA A 197 -7.65 -5.72 -15.99
C ALA A 197 -6.22 -5.84 -16.55
N CYS A 198 -5.63 -4.75 -17.06
CA CYS A 198 -4.27 -4.72 -17.65
C CYS A 198 -3.39 -3.60 -17.11
N ASN A 199 -3.72 -3.08 -15.92
CA ASN A 199 -2.91 -2.08 -15.26
C ASN A 199 -2.50 -2.59 -13.89
N GLN A 200 -1.20 -2.53 -13.57
CA GLN A 200 -0.72 -2.59 -12.20
C GLN A 200 -1.22 -1.34 -11.46
N LYS A 201 -2.24 -1.50 -10.61
CA LYS A 201 -2.84 -0.39 -9.87
C LYS A 201 -2.07 -0.06 -8.59
N GLY A 202 -1.18 -0.96 -8.16
CA GLY A 202 -0.28 -0.72 -7.05
C GLY A 202 -0.94 -1.00 -5.70
N VAL A 203 -0.99 0.01 -4.82
CA VAL A 203 -1.50 -0.13 -3.45
C VAL A 203 -2.72 0.75 -3.22
N ARG A 204 -3.69 0.20 -2.50
CA ARG A 204 -4.90 0.87 -2.03
C ARG A 204 -4.96 0.87 -0.52
N ILE A 205 -5.26 2.01 0.08
CA ILE A 205 -5.56 2.13 1.51
C ILE A 205 -7.06 2.25 1.69
N THR A 206 -7.61 1.47 2.61
CA THR A 206 -9.02 1.52 2.95
C THR A 206 -9.20 2.09 4.34
N PHE A 207 -9.94 3.19 4.44
CA PHE A 207 -10.31 3.83 5.72
C PHE A 207 -11.64 3.26 6.16
N VAL A 208 -11.67 2.60 7.32
CA VAL A 208 -12.85 2.04 7.96
C VAL A 208 -13.17 2.87 9.19
N GLN A 209 -14.45 3.22 9.39
CA GLN A 209 -14.89 3.90 10.61
C GLN A 209 -16.16 3.25 11.15
N SER A 210 -16.12 2.88 12.43
CA SER A 210 -17.33 2.61 13.21
C SER A 210 -17.86 3.92 13.80
N ARG A 211 -19.12 4.25 13.52
CA ARG A 211 -19.73 5.52 13.94
C ARG A 211 -21.23 5.39 14.16
N THR A 212 -21.80 6.42 14.78
CA THR A 212 -23.25 6.64 14.73
C THR A 212 -23.58 7.37 13.44
N ASN A 213 -24.47 6.82 12.63
CA ASN A 213 -24.94 7.46 11.42
C ASN A 213 -25.62 8.81 11.80
N PRO A 214 -25.16 9.95 11.27
CA PRO A 214 -25.69 11.26 11.66
C PRO A 214 -27.13 11.49 11.19
N ALA A 215 -27.58 10.80 10.14
CA ALA A 215 -28.93 10.91 9.60
C ALA A 215 -29.95 10.02 10.33
N THR A 216 -29.54 8.84 10.81
CA THR A 216 -30.46 7.85 11.40
C THR A 216 -30.25 7.61 12.90
N GLY A 217 -29.14 8.08 13.47
CA GLY A 217 -28.76 7.83 14.86
C GLY A 217 -28.40 6.36 15.17
N SER A 218 -28.36 5.48 14.16
CA SER A 218 -28.04 4.06 14.33
C SER A 218 -26.53 3.80 14.17
N PRO A 219 -25.95 2.81 14.86
CA PRO A 219 -24.57 2.40 14.61
C PRO A 219 -24.39 1.92 13.17
N GLU A 220 -23.29 2.31 12.54
CA GLU A 220 -22.86 1.82 11.24
C GLU A 220 -21.34 1.66 11.19
N ILE A 221 -20.88 0.85 10.23
CA ILE A 221 -19.46 0.73 9.91
C ILE A 221 -19.33 0.94 8.41
N LYS A 222 -18.68 2.04 8.03
CA LYS A 222 -18.50 2.44 6.64
C LYS A 222 -17.03 2.49 6.29
N TYR A 223 -16.73 2.30 5.01
CA TYR A 223 -15.36 2.45 4.53
C TYR A 223 -15.28 3.08 3.15
N ARG A 224 -14.08 3.60 2.85
CA ARG A 224 -13.73 4.24 1.59
C ARG A 224 -12.30 3.91 1.21
N HIS A 225 -12.06 3.76 -0.08
CA HIS A 225 -10.74 3.47 -0.62
C HIS A 225 -10.02 4.74 -1.09
N VAL A 226 -8.69 4.69 -1.01
CA VAL A 226 -7.74 5.67 -1.53
C VAL A 226 -6.66 4.93 -2.29
N LEU A 227 -6.41 5.32 -3.53
CA LEU A 227 -5.29 4.81 -4.31
C LEU A 227 -4.01 5.50 -3.86
N LEU A 228 -2.94 4.74 -3.58
CA LEU A 228 -1.62 5.32 -3.39
C LEU A 228 -0.99 5.59 -4.74
N GLY A 229 -0.51 6.81 -4.94
CA GLY A 229 0.13 7.20 -6.19
C GLY A 229 1.57 7.66 -5.98
N TRP A 230 2.34 7.71 -7.06
CA TRP A 230 3.57 8.49 -7.10
C TRP A 230 3.41 9.62 -8.13
N THR A 231 4.00 10.78 -7.83
CA THR A 231 3.89 11.94 -8.71
C THR A 231 5.12 12.05 -9.61
N TYR A 232 4.90 12.40 -10.88
CA TYR A 232 5.94 12.66 -11.86
C TYR A 232 5.60 13.87 -12.73
N VAL A 233 6.57 14.31 -13.52
CA VAL A 233 6.38 15.30 -14.59
C VAL A 233 6.64 14.60 -15.90
N ASN A 234 5.67 14.66 -16.83
CA ASN A 234 5.77 13.97 -18.11
C ASN A 234 6.66 14.75 -19.11
N SER A 235 6.86 14.19 -20.30
CA SER A 235 7.70 14.79 -21.36
C SER A 235 7.19 16.13 -21.90
N ALA A 236 5.91 16.44 -21.67
CA ALA A 236 5.28 17.72 -21.99
C ALA A 236 5.41 18.77 -20.87
N ASP A 237 6.18 18.48 -19.82
CA ASP A 237 6.27 19.28 -18.59
C ASP A 237 4.90 19.48 -17.94
N HIS A 238 4.08 18.44 -17.85
CA HIS A 238 2.85 18.42 -17.04
C HIS A 238 3.03 17.53 -15.82
N VAL A 239 2.57 18.00 -14.65
CA VAL A 239 2.46 17.14 -13.47
C VAL A 239 1.41 16.07 -13.73
N SER A 240 1.72 14.85 -13.31
CA SER A 240 0.85 13.69 -13.39
C SER A 240 1.15 12.75 -12.22
N PHE A 241 0.37 11.69 -12.08
CA PHE A 241 0.63 10.61 -11.15
C PHE A 241 0.27 9.27 -11.78
N ASP A 242 0.71 8.20 -11.14
CA ASP A 242 0.33 6.84 -11.49
C ASP A 242 0.31 5.99 -10.19
N GLY A 243 -0.21 4.76 -10.20
CA GLY A 243 -0.49 3.93 -9.00
C GLY A 243 0.74 3.21 -8.39
N LEU A 244 1.10 3.49 -7.14
CA LEU A 244 2.37 3.08 -6.50
C LEU A 244 2.87 1.67 -6.89
N HIS A 245 4.02 1.59 -7.54
CA HIS A 245 4.64 0.32 -7.93
C HIS A 245 6.11 0.22 -7.52
N ALA A 246 6.58 -1.01 -7.39
CA ALA A 246 7.97 -1.41 -7.29
C ALA A 246 8.05 -2.90 -7.65
N SER A 247 9.05 -3.36 -8.39
CA SER A 247 9.10 -4.77 -8.81
C SER A 247 10.38 -5.47 -8.34
N GLU A 248 10.19 -6.71 -7.87
CA GLU A 248 11.24 -7.69 -7.64
C GLU A 248 10.78 -9.03 -8.22
N TYR A 249 10.98 -9.19 -9.53
CA TYR A 249 10.65 -10.42 -10.23
C TYR A 249 11.47 -11.62 -9.72
N PRO A 250 10.92 -12.85 -9.70
CA PRO A 250 9.54 -13.27 -9.98
C PRO A 250 8.60 -13.31 -8.76
N ILE A 251 9.05 -12.93 -7.55
CA ILE A 251 8.28 -13.15 -6.32
C ILE A 251 7.38 -11.98 -5.95
N GLN A 252 7.82 -10.75 -6.20
CA GLN A 252 7.07 -9.55 -5.90
C GLN A 252 6.85 -8.78 -7.20
N LYS A 253 5.60 -8.83 -7.67
CA LYS A 253 5.10 -8.03 -8.77
C LYS A 253 4.33 -6.86 -8.14
N GLY A 254 4.97 -5.70 -7.98
CA GLY A 254 4.36 -4.54 -7.32
C GLY A 254 4.72 -4.37 -5.83
N VAL A 255 4.16 -3.34 -5.19
CA VAL A 255 4.34 -3.12 -3.75
C VAL A 255 3.26 -3.90 -3.00
N HIS A 256 3.66 -4.86 -2.17
CA HIS A 256 2.70 -5.64 -1.37
C HIS A 256 2.06 -4.84 -0.22
N ALA A 257 2.74 -3.79 0.27
CA ALA A 257 2.32 -3.02 1.43
C ALA A 257 2.03 -3.92 2.65
N GLY A 258 2.92 -4.90 2.89
CA GLY A 258 2.73 -5.95 3.90
C GLY A 258 2.65 -5.44 5.34
N GLY A 259 3.02 -4.17 5.58
CA GLY A 259 2.59 -3.46 6.78
C GLY A 259 2.49 -1.96 6.59
N ILE A 260 1.66 -1.33 7.42
CA ILE A 260 1.44 0.13 7.41
C ILE A 260 1.40 0.70 8.83
N VAL A 261 1.88 1.93 9.01
CA VAL A 261 1.78 2.67 10.29
C VAL A 261 1.29 4.08 10.01
N TRP A 262 0.16 4.46 10.60
CA TRP A 262 -0.29 5.85 10.62
C TRP A 262 0.24 6.53 11.88
N TYR A 263 1.19 7.45 11.75
CA TYR A 263 1.74 8.23 12.87
C TYR A 263 1.67 9.72 12.61
N GLY A 264 1.06 10.47 13.53
CA GLY A 264 0.83 11.89 13.33
C GLY A 264 0.08 12.12 12.01
N ASN A 265 0.67 12.89 11.10
CA ASN A 265 0.08 13.19 9.80
C ASN A 265 0.51 12.21 8.69
N TYR A 266 1.38 11.24 8.98
CA TYR A 266 2.03 10.45 7.96
C TYR A 266 1.60 8.99 8.00
N LEU A 267 1.47 8.39 6.81
CA LEU A 267 1.34 6.96 6.64
C LEU A 267 2.68 6.42 6.13
N TYR A 268 3.27 5.49 6.88
CA TYR A 268 4.42 4.71 6.46
C TYR A 268 3.91 3.40 5.88
N VAL A 269 4.45 3.00 4.74
CA VAL A 269 4.06 1.77 4.02
C VAL A 269 5.32 0.98 3.72
N ALA A 270 5.33 -0.29 4.10
CA ALA A 270 6.44 -1.18 3.86
C ALA A 270 6.56 -1.55 2.37
N ASP A 271 7.77 -1.44 1.81
CA ASP A 271 8.08 -1.77 0.41
C ASP A 271 9.28 -2.73 0.35
N THR A 272 9.16 -3.86 1.07
CA THR A 272 10.08 -5.01 1.05
C THR A 272 11.56 -4.61 0.95
N ARG A 273 12.20 -4.76 -0.21
CA ARG A 273 13.64 -4.46 -0.39
C ARG A 273 13.96 -2.98 -0.46
N ASN A 274 12.99 -2.14 -0.78
CA ASN A 274 13.14 -0.72 -1.02
C ASN A 274 12.95 0.13 0.25
N GLY A 275 12.56 -0.47 1.38
CA GLY A 275 12.42 0.21 2.67
C GLY A 275 10.99 0.67 2.94
N LEU A 276 10.79 1.98 3.12
CA LEU A 276 9.48 2.57 3.44
C LEU A 276 9.08 3.63 2.42
N ARG A 277 7.80 3.62 2.05
CA ARG A 277 7.10 4.70 1.34
C ARG A 277 6.34 5.54 2.34
N VAL A 278 6.33 6.85 2.15
CA VAL A 278 5.71 7.78 3.08
C VAL A 278 4.69 8.65 2.36
N PHE A 279 3.50 8.74 2.95
CA PHE A 279 2.37 9.53 2.47
C PHE A 279 1.91 10.49 3.56
N ASP A 280 1.21 11.57 3.17
CA ASP A 280 0.66 12.56 4.09
C ASP A 280 -0.86 12.51 4.07
N MET A 281 -1.49 12.27 5.23
CA MET A 281 -2.95 12.21 5.40
C MET A 281 -3.65 13.54 5.05
N ARG A 282 -2.89 14.64 4.97
CA ARG A 282 -3.38 15.95 4.54
C ARG A 282 -3.35 16.12 3.03
N SER A 283 -2.68 15.24 2.29
CA SER A 283 -2.53 15.27 0.84
C SER A 283 -3.41 14.20 0.18
N ILE A 284 -4.69 14.12 0.56
CA ILE A 284 -5.67 13.26 -0.11
C ILE A 284 -6.37 14.08 -1.18
N MET A 285 -5.96 13.86 -2.43
CA MET A 285 -6.53 14.51 -3.61
C MET A 285 -7.92 13.93 -3.89
N ASP A 286 -8.86 14.79 -4.27
CA ASP A 286 -10.24 14.43 -4.59
C ASP A 286 -10.50 14.70 -6.07
N LEU A 287 -10.69 13.65 -6.87
CA LEU A 287 -10.95 13.75 -8.30
C LEU A 287 -12.46 13.83 -8.61
N ASP A 288 -13.33 13.77 -7.60
CA ASP A 288 -14.78 13.84 -7.74
C ASP A 288 -15.38 14.65 -6.56
N PRO A 289 -14.93 15.90 -6.33
CA PRO A 289 -15.35 16.70 -5.17
C PRO A 289 -16.87 16.85 -5.02
N ASP A 290 -17.65 16.90 -6.10
CA ASP A 290 -19.11 17.00 -6.02
C ASP A 290 -19.81 15.66 -5.66
N GLY A 291 -19.12 14.53 -5.87
CA GLY A 291 -19.62 13.18 -5.59
C GLY A 291 -20.55 12.59 -6.64
N ASP A 292 -20.65 13.21 -7.81
CA ASP A 292 -21.34 12.70 -8.98
C ASP A 292 -20.33 12.43 -10.10
N PRO A 293 -19.88 11.18 -10.28
CA PRO A 293 -18.83 10.85 -11.24
C PRO A 293 -19.24 11.14 -12.71
N SER A 294 -20.50 11.44 -12.99
CA SER A 294 -20.97 11.79 -14.34
C SER A 294 -20.73 13.26 -14.72
N THR A 295 -20.44 14.13 -13.76
CA THR A 295 -20.26 15.58 -14.00
C THR A 295 -18.88 15.93 -14.54
N HIS A 296 -17.91 15.03 -14.38
CA HIS A 296 -16.52 15.21 -14.80
C HIS A 296 -15.93 16.52 -14.26
N ASP A 297 -15.80 16.59 -12.93
CA ASP A 297 -15.51 17.82 -12.19
C ASP A 297 -14.33 18.62 -12.77
N ALA A 298 -14.50 19.95 -12.79
CA ALA A 298 -13.46 20.88 -13.21
C ALA A 298 -12.35 20.96 -12.16
N MET A 299 -11.12 20.77 -12.62
CA MET A 299 -9.90 20.81 -11.83
C MET A 299 -9.09 22.09 -12.12
N GLY A 300 -7.99 22.27 -11.39
CA GLY A 300 -7.08 23.39 -11.57
C GLY A 300 -6.32 23.37 -12.89
N ALA A 301 -5.43 24.34 -13.04
CA ALA A 301 -4.50 24.42 -14.14
C ALA A 301 -3.07 24.23 -13.63
N ASP A 302 -2.25 23.55 -14.42
CA ASP A 302 -0.83 23.39 -14.15
C ASP A 302 -0.04 24.60 -14.69
N THR A 303 1.29 24.48 -14.84
CA THR A 303 2.19 25.53 -15.35
C THR A 303 1.87 25.98 -16.78
N ASP A 304 1.15 25.16 -17.55
CA ASP A 304 0.65 25.47 -18.90
C ASP A 304 -0.56 26.41 -18.90
N GLY A 305 -1.19 26.63 -17.75
CA GLY A 305 -2.40 27.45 -17.61
C GLY A 305 -3.67 26.81 -18.18
N VAL A 306 -3.62 25.53 -18.58
CA VAL A 306 -4.77 24.81 -19.13
C VAL A 306 -5.57 24.20 -17.98
N LYS A 307 -6.85 24.56 -17.88
CA LYS A 307 -7.76 23.93 -16.92
C LYS A 307 -7.99 22.47 -17.30
N THR A 308 -8.05 21.63 -16.28
CA THR A 308 -8.25 20.19 -16.42
C THR A 308 -9.64 19.78 -15.94
N THR A 309 -10.07 18.56 -16.26
CA THR A 309 -11.25 17.90 -15.66
C THR A 309 -10.82 16.53 -15.13
N ALA A 310 -11.71 15.79 -14.48
CA ALA A 310 -11.45 14.41 -14.07
C ALA A 310 -12.51 13.43 -14.58
N ASP A 311 -12.11 12.18 -14.79
CA ASP A 311 -12.96 11.04 -15.11
C ASP A 311 -12.58 9.89 -14.17
N VAL A 312 -13.45 9.65 -13.18
CA VAL A 312 -13.32 8.55 -12.22
C VAL A 312 -14.23 7.36 -12.59
N GLN A 313 -14.73 7.32 -13.82
CA GLN A 313 -15.50 6.20 -14.37
C GLN A 313 -14.63 5.30 -15.23
N ASP A 314 -13.67 5.86 -15.95
CA ASP A 314 -12.67 5.10 -16.70
C ASP A 314 -11.67 4.44 -15.74
N LYS A 315 -11.76 3.11 -15.67
CA LYS A 315 -10.91 2.27 -14.83
C LYS A 315 -9.63 1.81 -15.52
N THR A 316 -9.46 2.14 -16.79
CA THR A 316 -8.33 1.69 -17.62
C THR A 316 -7.16 2.68 -17.64
N LYS A 317 -7.37 3.91 -17.13
CA LYS A 317 -6.39 5.00 -17.18
C LYS A 317 -6.03 5.53 -15.80
N VAL A 318 -4.87 6.19 -15.73
CA VAL A 318 -4.36 6.84 -14.53
C VAL A 318 -3.50 8.05 -14.88
N GLY A 319 -3.55 9.10 -14.07
CA GLY A 319 -2.80 10.31 -14.31
C GLY A 319 -3.48 11.24 -15.31
N ARG A 320 -2.74 12.24 -15.79
CA ARG A 320 -3.25 13.29 -16.68
C ARG A 320 -3.05 12.91 -18.15
N HIS A 321 -4.15 12.77 -18.88
CA HIS A 321 -4.21 12.48 -20.32
C HIS A 321 -5.09 13.51 -21.01
N ASP A 322 -4.60 14.20 -22.04
CA ASP A 322 -5.37 15.22 -22.79
C ASP A 322 -6.17 16.23 -21.91
N ASN A 323 -5.57 16.64 -20.78
CA ASN A 323 -6.16 17.54 -19.77
C ASN A 323 -7.29 16.93 -18.92
N VAL A 324 -7.43 15.61 -18.94
CA VAL A 324 -8.35 14.84 -18.08
C VAL A 324 -7.53 14.00 -17.10
N TRP A 325 -7.92 14.02 -15.83
CA TRP A 325 -7.34 13.21 -14.77
C TRP A 325 -8.07 11.89 -14.62
N TYR A 326 -7.32 10.81 -14.57
CA TYR A 326 -7.80 9.45 -14.38
C TYR A 326 -7.14 8.80 -13.17
N SER A 327 -7.78 7.79 -12.60
CA SER A 327 -7.32 7.19 -11.35
C SER A 327 -7.79 5.74 -11.19
N PHE A 328 -7.92 4.98 -12.28
CA PHE A 328 -8.47 3.63 -12.25
C PHE A 328 -9.84 3.53 -11.54
N GLY A 329 -10.66 4.57 -11.68
CA GLY A 329 -11.96 4.68 -11.02
C GLY A 329 -11.93 5.09 -9.53
N TYR A 330 -10.78 5.48 -8.99
CA TYR A 330 -10.67 5.95 -7.60
C TYR A 330 -10.95 7.45 -7.48
N ARG A 331 -11.98 7.82 -6.70
CA ARG A 331 -12.18 9.22 -6.32
C ARG A 331 -10.98 9.84 -5.60
N TYR A 332 -10.32 9.08 -4.73
CA TYR A 332 -9.27 9.60 -3.86
C TYR A 332 -7.90 9.02 -4.23
N VAL A 333 -6.92 9.91 -4.37
CA VAL A 333 -5.51 9.56 -4.61
C VAL A 333 -4.64 10.22 -3.54
N MET A 334 -3.73 9.46 -2.95
CA MET A 334 -2.75 9.96 -1.99
C MET A 334 -1.34 9.79 -2.58
N PRO A 335 -0.65 10.88 -2.98
CA PRO A 335 0.67 10.79 -3.57
C PRO A 335 1.74 10.55 -2.50
N GLN A 336 2.75 9.76 -2.86
CA GLN A 336 3.96 9.57 -2.08
C GLN A 336 4.63 10.94 -1.86
N VAL A 337 4.98 11.26 -0.61
CA VAL A 337 5.65 12.51 -0.23
C VAL A 337 7.13 12.31 0.09
N ALA A 338 7.53 11.09 0.45
CA ALA A 338 8.92 10.73 0.71
C ALA A 338 9.10 9.20 0.68
N ALA A 339 10.35 8.77 0.76
CA ALA A 339 10.75 7.41 1.02
C ALA A 339 11.93 7.33 1.99
N TRP A 340 12.14 6.13 2.52
CA TRP A 340 13.33 5.68 3.25
C TRP A 340 13.85 4.41 2.62
N LYS A 341 15.17 4.25 2.53
CA LYS A 341 15.83 3.06 1.99
C LYS A 341 16.81 2.47 2.97
N PHE A 342 17.03 1.17 2.90
CA PHE A 342 18.14 0.58 3.65
C PHE A 342 19.47 1.09 3.13
N LYS A 343 20.34 1.50 4.06
CA LYS A 343 21.71 1.92 3.78
C LYS A 343 22.61 0.72 3.45
N ALA A 344 22.35 -0.40 4.12
CA ALA A 344 23.03 -1.65 3.80
C ALA A 344 22.68 -2.10 2.37
N THR A 345 23.59 -2.83 1.73
CA THR A 345 23.36 -3.38 0.39
C THR A 345 22.38 -4.56 0.47
N GLN A 346 21.52 -4.66 -0.55
CA GLN A 346 20.59 -5.78 -0.68
C GLN A 346 21.32 -7.01 -1.20
N SER A 347 21.19 -8.15 -0.50
CA SER A 347 21.86 -9.40 -0.87
C SER A 347 20.97 -10.63 -0.65
N ASN A 348 19.68 -10.42 -0.34
CA ASN A 348 18.71 -11.50 -0.34
C ASN A 348 18.59 -12.08 -1.78
N PRO A 349 18.49 -13.40 -1.95
CA PRO A 349 18.38 -14.00 -3.28
C PRO A 349 17.12 -13.53 -4.00
N ALA A 350 17.25 -13.05 -5.24
CA ALA A 350 16.09 -12.70 -6.08
C ALA A 350 15.26 -13.95 -6.38
N GLY A 351 13.94 -13.80 -6.46
CA GLY A 351 13.05 -14.92 -6.75
C GLY A 351 12.99 -16.00 -5.67
N SER A 352 13.42 -15.69 -4.44
CA SER A 352 13.27 -16.57 -3.27
C SER A 352 12.72 -15.82 -2.06
N TYR A 353 11.92 -16.53 -1.26
CA TYR A 353 11.48 -16.07 0.07
C TYR A 353 12.60 -16.14 1.11
N ALA A 354 13.77 -16.67 0.74
CA ALA A 354 14.90 -16.78 1.63
C ALA A 354 15.53 -15.42 1.94
N CYS A 355 16.24 -15.40 3.06
CA CYS A 355 16.92 -14.21 3.55
C CYS A 355 18.36 -14.51 3.96
N VAL A 356 19.23 -13.53 3.72
CA VAL A 356 20.58 -13.50 4.32
C VAL A 356 20.48 -13.22 5.82
N SER A 357 21.48 -13.65 6.58
CA SER A 357 21.53 -13.42 8.03
C SER A 357 22.02 -12.01 8.39
N THR A 358 22.69 -11.31 7.49
CA THR A 358 23.24 -9.96 7.68
C THR A 358 23.13 -9.14 6.40
N GLY A 359 23.13 -7.81 6.50
CA GLY A 359 22.91 -6.90 5.35
C GLY A 359 21.49 -6.37 5.31
N ALA A 360 21.10 -5.68 4.22
CA ALA A 360 19.80 -5.00 4.17
C ALA A 360 18.64 -5.98 4.42
N PRO A 361 17.70 -5.64 5.31
CA PRO A 361 16.53 -6.46 5.53
C PRO A 361 15.47 -6.29 4.44
N LYS A 362 14.40 -7.09 4.54
CA LYS A 362 13.13 -6.88 3.84
C LYS A 362 12.14 -6.22 4.80
N ALA A 363 11.71 -4.99 4.52
CA ALA A 363 10.59 -4.35 5.22
C ALA A 363 9.28 -5.03 4.80
N SER A 364 8.92 -6.15 5.43
CA SER A 364 7.73 -6.92 5.05
C SER A 364 6.49 -6.50 5.82
N TYR A 365 6.63 -6.18 7.10
CA TYR A 365 5.55 -5.69 7.95
C TYR A 365 6.09 -4.64 8.92
N ILE A 366 5.22 -3.74 9.35
CA ILE A 366 5.53 -2.67 10.30
C ILE A 366 4.35 -2.40 11.21
N SER A 367 4.64 -2.04 12.47
CA SER A 367 3.63 -1.62 13.43
C SER A 367 4.21 -0.58 14.39
N LEU A 368 3.40 -0.10 15.33
CA LEU A 368 3.82 0.91 16.29
C LEU A 368 3.68 0.42 17.73
N ASP A 369 4.77 0.50 18.48
CA ASP A 369 4.78 0.36 19.93
C ASP A 369 4.57 1.73 20.56
N ARG A 370 3.41 1.90 21.18
CA ARG A 370 3.00 3.09 21.95
C ARG A 370 3.03 2.86 23.46
N SER A 371 3.52 1.70 23.91
CA SER A 371 3.72 1.39 25.32
C SER A 371 5.07 1.89 25.87
N THR A 372 5.93 2.41 24.99
CA THR A 372 7.22 2.99 25.33
C THR A 372 7.27 4.50 25.04
N THR A 373 8.18 5.21 25.68
CA THR A 373 8.47 6.61 25.38
C THR A 373 9.98 6.76 25.14
N PRO A 374 10.42 7.19 23.95
CA PRO A 374 9.61 7.60 22.79
C PRO A 374 8.91 6.41 22.11
N ASP A 375 7.84 6.71 21.37
CA ASP A 375 7.12 5.75 20.52
C ASP A 375 8.06 5.07 19.52
N ARG A 376 7.83 3.79 19.23
CA ARG A 376 8.75 2.99 18.40
C ARG A 376 8.06 2.32 17.24
N LEU A 377 8.54 2.58 16.02
CA LEU A 377 8.17 1.79 14.86
C LEU A 377 8.87 0.45 14.93
N ILE A 378 8.11 -0.63 14.76
CA ILE A 378 8.60 -2.00 14.68
C ILE A 378 8.63 -2.40 13.20
N MET A 379 9.68 -3.09 12.77
CA MET A 379 9.82 -3.56 11.40
C MET A 379 10.43 -4.95 11.39
N GLY A 380 9.88 -5.85 10.58
CA GLY A 380 10.45 -7.18 10.40
C GLY A 380 10.36 -7.72 8.98
N GLU A 381 11.02 -8.85 8.80
CA GLU A 381 11.18 -9.52 7.52
C GLU A 381 10.31 -10.78 7.43
N TYR A 382 9.62 -10.94 6.32
CA TYR A 382 9.11 -12.23 5.90
C TYR A 382 10.24 -13.02 5.24
N CYS A 383 10.62 -14.12 5.88
CA CYS A 383 11.67 -15.00 5.40
C CYS A 383 11.22 -16.45 5.52
N ARG A 384 11.59 -17.30 4.55
CA ARG A 384 11.52 -18.76 4.66
C ARG A 384 12.93 -19.33 4.55
N PRO A 385 13.48 -19.98 5.60
CA PRO A 385 14.81 -20.55 5.55
C PRO A 385 14.94 -21.60 4.43
N GLU A 386 16.07 -21.57 3.72
CA GLU A 386 16.44 -22.60 2.74
C GLU A 386 17.94 -22.93 2.83
N THR A 387 18.39 -23.92 2.07
CA THR A 387 19.80 -24.33 2.07
C THR A 387 20.69 -23.17 1.61
N GLY A 388 21.61 -22.71 2.46
CA GLY A 388 22.50 -21.57 2.20
C GLY A 388 21.97 -20.22 2.72
N TYR A 389 20.70 -20.14 3.10
CA TYR A 389 20.04 -18.93 3.61
C TYR A 389 19.18 -19.28 4.84
N PRO A 390 19.81 -19.49 6.01
CA PRO A 390 19.14 -20.06 7.18
C PRO A 390 18.30 -19.04 7.98
N SER A 391 18.21 -17.78 7.53
CA SER A 391 17.53 -16.74 8.31
C SER A 391 16.03 -16.99 8.38
N THR A 392 15.51 -16.98 9.60
CA THR A 392 14.07 -17.10 9.93
C THR A 392 13.35 -15.75 9.89
N GLY A 393 14.08 -14.68 9.59
CA GLY A 393 13.63 -13.29 9.64
C GLY A 393 14.23 -12.54 10.83
N ARG A 394 14.54 -11.26 10.63
CA ARG A 394 14.96 -10.32 11.67
C ARG A 394 13.84 -9.31 11.92
N ILE A 395 13.90 -8.70 13.10
CA ILE A 395 12.98 -7.65 13.53
C ILE A 395 13.76 -6.60 14.31
N ALA A 396 13.42 -5.33 14.14
CA ALA A 396 14.06 -4.23 14.84
C ALA A 396 13.07 -3.12 15.18
N SER A 397 13.46 -2.26 16.13
CA SER A 397 12.69 -1.07 16.48
C SER A 397 13.41 0.23 16.13
N PHE A 398 12.65 1.27 15.80
CA PHE A 398 13.15 2.61 15.48
C PHE A 398 12.41 3.62 16.36
N GLN A 399 13.08 4.66 16.84
CA GLN A 399 12.33 5.82 17.36
C GLN A 399 11.60 6.47 16.17
N ILE A 400 10.27 6.47 16.15
CA ILE A 400 9.53 6.92 14.96
C ILE A 400 9.75 8.40 14.68
N ALA A 401 9.93 9.22 15.72
CA ALA A 401 10.27 10.64 15.59
C ALA A 401 11.57 10.89 14.81
N ALA A 402 12.53 9.95 14.85
CA ALA A 402 13.76 10.06 14.06
C ALA A 402 13.48 9.89 12.55
N LEU A 403 12.47 9.11 12.19
CA LEU A 403 12.03 8.89 10.80
C LEU A 403 11.13 10.01 10.25
N GLU A 404 10.60 10.89 11.10
CA GLU A 404 9.81 12.04 10.63
C GLU A 404 10.69 13.10 9.95
N GLY A 405 11.93 13.24 10.42
CA GLY A 405 12.85 14.29 9.97
C GLY A 405 13.38 14.13 8.54
N ARG A 406 13.47 12.90 8.00
CA ARG A 406 13.80 12.57 6.59
C ARG A 406 15.05 13.25 6.02
N THR A 407 16.00 13.62 6.88
CA THR A 407 17.15 14.48 6.52
C THR A 407 18.49 13.82 6.78
N ALA A 408 18.52 12.74 7.57
CA ALA A 408 19.73 12.01 7.92
C ALA A 408 19.44 10.53 8.09
N ASP A 409 20.50 9.72 8.12
CA ASP A 409 20.40 8.30 8.40
C ASP A 409 19.82 8.03 9.79
N VAL A 410 18.94 7.03 9.87
CA VAL A 410 18.32 6.56 11.11
C VAL A 410 18.64 5.08 11.28
N THR A 411 19.52 4.77 12.23
CA THR A 411 19.79 3.38 12.63
C THR A 411 18.70 2.90 13.59
N SER A 412 18.34 1.61 13.49
CA SER A 412 17.45 1.02 14.50
C SER A 412 18.06 1.16 15.89
N GLU A 413 17.20 1.32 16.88
CA GLU A 413 17.59 1.61 18.25
C GLU A 413 16.80 0.71 19.20
N GLY A 414 17.13 0.68 20.49
CA GLY A 414 16.42 -0.12 21.50
C GLY A 414 16.76 -1.60 21.41
N TRP A 415 16.41 -2.25 20.30
CA TRP A 415 16.69 -3.66 20.04
C TRP A 415 16.57 -4.02 18.55
N ALA A 416 17.28 -5.07 18.18
CA ALA A 416 17.16 -5.81 16.93
C ALA A 416 17.44 -7.29 17.23
N ASN A 417 16.60 -8.19 16.74
CA ASN A 417 16.66 -9.62 17.05
C ASN A 417 16.35 -10.48 15.81
N TYR A 418 16.84 -11.72 15.79
CA TYR A 418 16.31 -12.77 14.91
C TYR A 418 15.00 -13.31 15.49
N LEU A 419 14.06 -13.70 14.65
CA LEU A 419 12.77 -14.24 15.08
C LEU A 419 12.84 -15.74 15.36
N PRO A 420 12.44 -16.21 16.56
CA PRO A 420 12.43 -17.63 16.98
C PRO A 420 11.37 -18.49 16.26
N LEU A 421 11.26 -18.38 14.94
CA LEU A 421 10.33 -19.15 14.10
C LEU A 421 11.11 -20.13 13.23
N THR A 422 11.17 -21.40 13.61
CA THR A 422 12.00 -22.42 12.95
C THR A 422 11.83 -22.48 11.41
N ASN A 423 10.61 -22.27 10.92
CA ASN A 423 10.29 -22.30 9.49
C ASN A 423 10.12 -20.90 8.87
N GLY A 424 10.43 -19.84 9.63
CA GLY A 424 10.15 -18.46 9.25
C GLY A 424 8.66 -18.16 9.13
N GLY A 425 8.28 -17.37 8.14
CA GLY A 425 6.87 -17.10 7.81
C GLY A 425 6.18 -16.02 8.65
N ALA A 426 6.94 -15.14 9.31
CA ALA A 426 6.38 -13.99 10.01
C ALA A 426 5.72 -13.02 9.01
N GLN A 427 4.44 -12.70 9.22
CA GLN A 427 3.64 -11.82 8.33
C GLN A 427 3.07 -10.59 9.06
N GLY A 428 3.49 -10.37 10.30
CA GLY A 428 3.03 -9.25 11.10
C GLY A 428 3.60 -9.35 12.49
N ALA A 429 3.97 -8.21 13.08
CA ALA A 429 4.46 -8.17 14.44
C ALA A 429 4.06 -6.87 15.12
N ALA A 430 3.68 -6.93 16.39
CA ALA A 430 3.42 -5.75 17.21
C ALA A 430 3.95 -5.94 18.63
N VAL A 431 4.34 -4.84 19.27
CA VAL A 431 4.78 -4.85 20.67
C VAL A 431 3.79 -4.06 21.50
N ASN A 432 3.41 -4.61 22.65
CA ASN A 432 2.68 -3.90 23.68
C ASN A 432 3.15 -4.37 25.06
N ASP A 433 3.50 -3.42 25.92
CA ASP A 433 3.90 -3.64 27.32
C ASP A 433 4.99 -4.72 27.48
N GLY A 434 5.99 -4.70 26.58
CA GLY A 434 7.13 -5.62 26.60
C GLY A 434 6.86 -7.03 26.04
N THR A 435 5.64 -7.30 25.57
CA THR A 435 5.31 -8.53 24.83
C THR A 435 5.37 -8.28 23.33
N LEU A 436 6.11 -9.12 22.62
CA LEU A 436 6.13 -9.14 21.15
C LEU A 436 5.14 -10.19 20.65
N TYR A 437 4.12 -9.75 19.91
CA TYR A 437 3.17 -10.59 19.19
C TYR A 437 3.65 -10.75 17.75
N VAL A 438 3.61 -11.97 17.21
CA VAL A 438 4.02 -12.25 15.83
C VAL A 438 3.03 -13.20 15.16
N ASN A 439 2.43 -12.77 14.05
CA ASN A 439 1.69 -13.65 13.17
C ASN A 439 2.67 -14.47 12.32
N GLU A 440 2.53 -15.78 12.37
CA GLU A 440 3.18 -16.73 11.46
C GLU A 440 2.12 -17.28 10.51
N SER A 441 2.29 -17.01 9.21
CA SER A 441 1.41 -17.55 8.18
C SER A 441 1.66 -19.03 7.95
N LYS A 442 0.57 -19.78 7.79
CA LYS A 442 0.54 -21.18 7.38
C LYS A 442 -0.05 -21.37 5.99
N GLY A 443 -0.10 -20.29 5.21
CA GLY A 443 -0.73 -20.28 3.89
C GLY A 443 -2.24 -20.51 3.96
N THR A 444 -2.78 -21.14 2.91
CA THR A 444 -4.21 -21.43 2.76
C THR A 444 -4.68 -22.64 3.55
N ASP A 445 -3.77 -23.52 3.96
CA ASP A 445 -4.05 -24.93 4.29
C ASP A 445 -4.38 -25.18 5.75
N GLU A 446 -3.85 -24.37 6.68
CA GLU A 446 -4.29 -24.36 8.08
C GLU A 446 -4.36 -22.94 8.68
N PRO A 447 -5.15 -22.73 9.76
CA PRO A 447 -5.16 -21.46 10.49
C PRO A 447 -3.76 -21.08 10.99
N GLY A 448 -3.43 -19.79 10.90
CA GLY A 448 -2.14 -19.22 11.27
C GLY A 448 -1.84 -19.34 12.77
N ASN A 449 -0.61 -19.01 13.14
CA ASN A 449 -0.17 -18.99 14.53
C ASN A 449 0.13 -17.55 14.96
N LEU A 450 -0.49 -17.10 16.06
CA LEU A 450 -0.10 -15.90 16.77
C LEU A 450 0.83 -16.28 17.93
N TRP A 451 2.11 -16.01 17.75
CA TRP A 451 3.13 -16.22 18.76
C TRP A 451 3.24 -15.04 19.71
N ARG A 452 3.67 -15.32 20.94
CA ARG A 452 3.98 -14.34 21.96
C ARG A 452 5.42 -14.56 22.40
N TYR A 453 6.21 -13.50 22.47
CA TYR A 453 7.59 -13.52 22.90
C TYR A 453 7.86 -12.45 23.95
N HIS A 454 8.83 -12.72 24.81
CA HIS A 454 9.41 -11.73 25.73
C HIS A 454 10.93 -11.74 25.57
N TRP A 455 11.57 -10.64 25.95
CA TRP A 455 13.03 -10.59 26.05
C TRP A 455 13.46 -11.15 27.41
N ASN A 456 14.36 -12.14 27.40
CA ASN A 456 15.00 -12.62 28.62
C ASN A 456 16.12 -11.67 29.09
N VAL A 457 16.79 -12.00 30.19
CA VAL A 457 17.89 -11.20 30.78
C VAL A 457 19.08 -10.99 29.81
N ASP A 458 19.26 -11.90 28.86
CA ASP A 458 20.28 -11.86 27.82
C ASP A 458 19.78 -11.16 26.54
N LYS A 459 18.61 -10.51 26.60
CA LYS A 459 17.94 -9.81 25.50
C LYS A 459 17.60 -10.71 24.30
N GLN A 460 17.37 -12.00 24.56
CA GLN A 460 16.91 -12.95 23.56
C GLN A 460 15.39 -13.05 23.60
N LEU A 461 14.74 -13.16 22.44
CA LEU A 461 13.33 -13.47 22.32
C LEU A 461 13.08 -14.93 22.70
N VAL A 462 12.21 -15.13 23.70
CA VAL A 462 11.81 -16.46 24.19
C VAL A 462 10.29 -16.56 24.13
N ALA A 463 9.80 -17.68 23.62
CA ALA A 463 8.36 -17.93 23.50
C ALA A 463 7.67 -17.88 24.87
N ASN A 464 6.53 -17.21 24.92
CA ASN A 464 5.65 -17.16 26.06
C ASN A 464 4.40 -18.02 25.79
N GLY A 465 4.47 -19.29 26.21
CA GLY A 465 3.38 -20.25 26.01
C GLY A 465 3.32 -20.83 24.60
N GLN A 466 2.17 -21.41 24.26
CA GLN A 466 1.90 -21.98 22.93
C GLN A 466 1.37 -20.91 21.97
N PRO A 467 1.49 -21.09 20.65
CA PRO A 467 0.87 -20.16 19.71
C PRO A 467 -0.66 -20.22 19.82
N VAL A 468 -1.31 -19.07 19.72
CA VAL A 468 -2.76 -19.00 19.60
C VAL A 468 -3.11 -19.17 18.13
N LYS A 469 -4.02 -20.09 17.80
CA LYS A 469 -4.52 -20.21 16.41
C LYS A 469 -5.32 -18.97 16.02
N THR A 470 -5.08 -18.46 14.83
CA THR A 470 -5.76 -17.28 14.27
C THR A 470 -6.16 -17.53 12.81
N ALA A 471 -6.73 -16.53 12.13
CA ALA A 471 -7.17 -16.65 10.75
C ALA A 471 -6.08 -17.22 9.81
N ARG A 472 -6.54 -17.88 8.76
CA ARG A 472 -5.68 -18.28 7.63
C ARG A 472 -5.22 -17.04 6.87
N GLY A 473 -3.95 -17.05 6.46
CA GLY A 473 -3.31 -15.86 5.89
C GLY A 473 -3.35 -14.66 6.85
N ALA A 474 -3.11 -14.86 8.15
CA ALA A 474 -3.02 -13.75 9.08
C ALA A 474 -1.79 -12.89 8.75
N GLU A 475 -2.02 -11.59 8.52
CA GLU A 475 -0.99 -10.64 8.09
C GLU A 475 -0.62 -9.65 9.21
N ASP A 476 -0.52 -8.36 8.89
CA ASP A 476 0.02 -7.34 9.77
C ASP A 476 -0.74 -7.17 11.09
N LEU A 477 -0.08 -6.56 12.08
CA LEU A 477 -0.60 -6.41 13.44
C LEU A 477 -0.65 -4.95 13.88
N TYR A 478 -1.77 -4.56 14.49
CA TYR A 478 -2.02 -3.21 15.03
C TYR A 478 -2.57 -3.28 16.45
N VAL A 479 -2.08 -2.43 17.35
CA VAL A 479 -2.57 -2.34 18.74
C VAL A 479 -3.50 -1.13 18.88
N GLU A 480 -4.79 -1.41 19.08
CA GLU A 480 -5.77 -0.39 19.44
C GLU A 480 -5.84 -0.24 20.97
N ARG A 481 -5.16 0.79 21.50
CA ARG A 481 -4.97 0.97 22.95
C ARG A 481 -6.29 1.18 23.70
N GLY A 482 -7.16 2.07 23.22
CA GLY A 482 -8.40 2.43 23.91
C GLY A 482 -9.34 1.26 24.17
N THR A 483 -9.26 0.21 23.33
CA THR A 483 -10.06 -1.00 23.52
C THR A 483 -9.25 -2.21 23.99
N GLY A 484 -7.91 -2.11 24.03
CA GLY A 484 -7.00 -3.20 24.37
C GLY A 484 -7.11 -4.36 23.36
N ARG A 485 -7.18 -4.05 22.06
CA ARG A 485 -7.28 -5.06 20.99
C ARG A 485 -6.00 -5.12 20.16
N LEU A 486 -5.58 -6.34 19.88
CA LEU A 486 -4.65 -6.64 18.80
C LEU A 486 -5.45 -6.96 17.55
N TRP A 487 -5.39 -6.07 16.57
CA TRP A 487 -6.03 -6.20 15.27
C TRP A 487 -5.10 -6.87 14.25
N SER A 488 -5.73 -7.55 13.31
CA SER A 488 -5.12 -8.23 12.17
C SER A 488 -6.14 -8.37 11.05
N LEU A 489 -5.71 -8.90 9.92
CA LEU A 489 -6.55 -9.21 8.77
C LEU A 489 -6.13 -10.53 8.14
N SER A 490 -6.99 -11.06 7.26
CA SER A 490 -6.71 -12.27 6.49
C SER A 490 -6.44 -11.97 5.01
N GLU A 491 -5.31 -12.46 4.48
CA GLU A 491 -4.92 -12.36 3.08
C GLU A 491 -5.65 -13.36 2.18
N HIS A 492 -5.83 -14.59 2.65
CA HIS A 492 -6.17 -15.71 1.78
C HIS A 492 -7.68 -16.00 1.69
N ARG A 493 -8.07 -16.56 0.54
CA ARG A 493 -9.38 -17.21 0.32
C ARG A 493 -9.19 -18.49 -0.52
N PRO A 494 -9.66 -19.65 -0.07
CA PRO A 494 -9.80 -20.88 -0.83
C PRO A 494 -11.29 -21.24 -0.86
N GLY A 495 -12.00 -20.48 -1.67
CA GLY A 495 -13.24 -20.95 -2.24
C GLY A 495 -12.98 -21.17 -3.73
N SER A 496 -13.42 -22.30 -4.27
CA SER A 496 -13.43 -22.51 -5.73
C SER A 496 -14.40 -21.55 -6.44
N ALA A 497 -15.32 -20.93 -5.70
CA ALA A 497 -16.25 -19.92 -6.20
C ALA A 497 -15.62 -18.52 -6.22
N SER A 498 -15.75 -17.82 -7.35
CA SER A 498 -15.27 -16.44 -7.52
C SER A 498 -16.03 -15.42 -6.65
N ASP A 499 -17.28 -15.72 -6.26
CA ASP A 499 -18.23 -14.77 -5.68
C ASP A 499 -18.78 -15.17 -4.29
N CYS A 500 -18.25 -16.24 -3.68
CA CYS A 500 -18.74 -16.77 -2.40
C CYS A 500 -20.22 -17.19 -2.37
N THR A 501 -20.92 -17.33 -3.51
CA THR A 501 -22.38 -17.58 -3.51
C THR A 501 -22.74 -19.06 -3.45
N ALA A 502 -21.80 -19.95 -3.78
CA ALA A 502 -22.02 -21.38 -3.66
C ALA A 502 -22.40 -21.76 -2.21
N ASN A 503 -23.44 -22.57 -2.07
CA ASN A 503 -23.79 -23.16 -0.77
C ASN A 503 -22.60 -23.96 -0.24
N ARG A 504 -22.37 -23.86 1.06
CA ARG A 504 -21.38 -24.67 1.75
C ARG A 504 -21.65 -26.15 1.49
N ASP A 505 -20.62 -26.89 1.09
CA ASP A 505 -20.73 -28.34 0.97
C ASP A 505 -21.01 -28.91 2.37
N ALA A 506 -22.13 -29.63 2.50
CA ALA A 506 -22.52 -30.24 3.76
C ALA A 506 -21.55 -31.35 4.21
N ALA A 507 -20.74 -31.87 3.30
CA ALA A 507 -19.67 -32.84 3.59
C ALA A 507 -18.33 -32.18 3.94
N ASP A 508 -18.21 -30.86 3.80
CA ASP A 508 -16.96 -30.15 4.07
C ASP A 508 -16.72 -30.03 5.59
N PRO A 509 -15.52 -30.43 6.08
CA PRO A 509 -15.16 -30.24 7.47
C PRO A 509 -15.35 -28.80 7.97
N ALA A 510 -15.45 -28.63 9.29
CA ALA A 510 -15.48 -27.29 9.87
C ALA A 510 -14.20 -26.51 9.53
N GLY A 511 -14.31 -25.49 8.66
CA GLY A 511 -13.22 -24.54 8.42
C GLY A 511 -12.34 -24.77 7.19
N THR A 512 -12.81 -25.56 6.22
CA THR A 512 -12.15 -25.78 4.92
C THR A 512 -12.83 -25.02 3.79
N ASP A 513 -14.14 -24.78 3.87
CA ASP A 513 -14.91 -23.93 2.96
C ASP A 513 -15.00 -22.48 3.47
N TYR A 514 -13.92 -21.73 3.31
CA TYR A 514 -13.89 -20.28 3.56
C TYR A 514 -13.58 -19.53 2.27
N CYS A 515 -14.15 -18.34 2.12
CA CYS A 515 -13.98 -17.59 0.87
C CYS A 515 -13.99 -16.06 1.07
N GLN A 516 -14.26 -15.61 2.30
CA GLN A 516 -14.32 -14.21 2.67
C GLN A 516 -13.08 -13.80 3.46
N ARG A 517 -12.49 -12.68 3.10
CA ARG A 517 -11.48 -12.01 3.93
C ARG A 517 -12.12 -11.15 4.99
N VAL A 518 -11.47 -11.07 6.14
CA VAL A 518 -11.95 -10.37 7.33
C VAL A 518 -10.87 -9.48 7.95
N LEU A 519 -11.30 -8.38 8.54
CA LEU A 519 -10.54 -7.65 9.55
C LEU A 519 -11.01 -8.16 10.91
N TYR A 520 -10.11 -8.36 11.86
CA TYR A 520 -10.48 -8.94 13.14
C TYR A 520 -9.59 -8.45 14.27
N GLY A 521 -10.13 -8.47 15.48
CA GLY A 521 -9.41 -8.04 16.68
C GLY A 521 -9.61 -9.02 17.83
N HIS A 522 -8.53 -9.41 18.49
CA HIS A 522 -8.57 -10.16 19.75
C HIS A 522 -8.26 -9.21 20.91
N LYS A 523 -8.93 -9.38 22.06
CA LYS A 523 -8.52 -8.67 23.28
C LYS A 523 -7.13 -9.13 23.70
N LEU A 524 -6.22 -8.20 23.95
CA LEU A 524 -4.88 -8.50 24.47
C LEU A 524 -4.97 -9.32 25.77
N SER A 525 -5.86 -8.94 26.69
CA SER A 525 -6.10 -9.70 27.93
C SER A 525 -6.54 -11.15 27.73
N TRP A 526 -7.26 -11.43 26.63
CA TRP A 526 -7.63 -12.80 26.25
C TRP A 526 -6.46 -13.56 25.64
N ILE A 527 -5.68 -12.90 24.78
CA ILE A 527 -4.48 -13.46 24.15
C ILE A 527 -3.46 -13.82 25.22
N ASP A 528 -3.17 -12.91 26.14
CA ASP A 528 -2.18 -13.08 27.21
C ASP A 528 -2.62 -14.13 28.24
N GLY A 529 -3.93 -14.35 28.38
CA GLY A 529 -4.48 -15.43 29.21
C GLY A 529 -4.43 -16.82 28.60
N ARG A 530 -3.96 -16.98 27.34
CA ARG A 530 -3.85 -18.29 26.70
C ARG A 530 -2.60 -19.07 27.15
N PRO A 531 -2.66 -20.41 27.21
CA PRO A 531 -1.54 -21.26 27.63
C PRO A 531 -0.25 -21.09 26.81
#